data_AF-A0A1I4VTE7-F1
#
_entry.id   AF-A0A1I4VTE7-F1
#
_cell.length_a   1.000
_cell.length_b   1.000
_cell.length_c   1.000
_cell.angle_alpha   90.00
_cell.angle_beta   90.00
_cell.angle_gamma   90.00
#
_symmetry.space_group_name_H-M   'P 1'
#
loop_
_entity.id
_entity.type
_entity.pdbx_description
1 polymer ?
#
loop_
_entity_poly.entity_id
_entity_poly.type
_entity_poly.pdbx_seq_one_letter_code
_entity_poly.pdbx_strand_id
1 'polypeptide(L)' 'MTFFSLLQKVDVAQKIAQAPDKNYEIGVVIGSYLPFVVLVGFAYWMYYRAKKRDENR' A
#
# COMPACT_ATOMS: atom_id res chain seq x y z
N MET A 1 2.08 -20.56 -9.18
CA MET A 1 2.41 -19.14 -8.87
C MET A 1 1.14 -18.31 -8.99
N THR A 2 0.36 -18.19 -7.92
CA THR A 2 -0.99 -17.59 -7.95
C THR A 2 -1.29 -16.69 -6.75
N PHE A 3 -0.35 -16.59 -5.81
CA PHE A 3 -0.58 -15.94 -4.51
C PHE A 3 -0.85 -14.43 -4.62
N PHE A 4 -0.22 -13.76 -5.58
CA PHE A 4 -0.42 -12.32 -5.82
C PHE A 4 -1.66 -12.00 -6.67
N SER A 5 -2.09 -12.93 -7.53
CA SER A 5 -3.18 -12.67 -8.49
C SER A 5 -4.57 -12.63 -7.83
N LEU A 6 -4.74 -13.31 -6.69
CA LEU A 6 -5.95 -13.21 -5.85
C LEU A 6 -6.08 -11.86 -5.13
N LEU A 7 -4.96 -11.19 -4.83
CA LEU A 7 -4.93 -9.88 -4.19
C LEU A 7 -4.94 -8.70 -5.20
N GLN A 8 -4.66 -8.95 -6.48
CA GLN A 8 -4.45 -7.91 -7.50
C GLN A 8 -5.60 -7.67 -8.48
N LYS A 9 -6.67 -8.49 -8.48
CA LYS A 9 -7.87 -8.18 -9.28
C LYS A 9 -8.77 -7.16 -8.57
N VAL A 10 -8.17 -6.05 -8.14
CA VAL A 10 -8.89 -4.92 -7.57
C VAL A 10 -9.04 -3.93 -8.70
N ASP A 11 -10.05 -4.12 -9.55
CA ASP A 11 -10.40 -3.12 -10.54
C ASP A 11 -10.97 -1.90 -9.80
N VAL A 12 -10.08 -0.96 -9.48
CA VAL A 12 -10.38 0.24 -8.69
C VAL A 12 -11.48 1.04 -9.37
N ALA A 13 -11.48 1.10 -10.71
CA ALA A 13 -12.49 1.78 -11.50
C ALA A 13 -13.87 1.12 -11.34
N GLN A 14 -13.96 -0.22 -11.41
CA GLN A 14 -15.22 -0.92 -11.13
C GLN A 14 -15.69 -0.73 -9.68
N LYS A 15 -14.78 -0.71 -8.70
CA LYS A 15 -15.13 -0.49 -7.29
C LYS A 15 -15.64 0.91 -7.00
N ILE A 16 -15.10 1.92 -7.68
CA ILE A 16 -15.59 3.30 -7.62
C ILE A 16 -16.95 3.40 -8.32
N ALA A 17 -17.11 2.79 -9.50
CA ALA A 17 -18.37 2.80 -10.24
C ALA A 17 -19.52 2.07 -9.51
N GLN A 18 -19.20 1.09 -8.66
CA GLN A 18 -20.16 0.35 -7.84
C GLN A 18 -20.26 0.89 -6.40
N ALA A 19 -19.61 2.03 -6.10
CA ALA A 19 -19.62 2.58 -4.75
C ALA A 19 -21.04 3.02 -4.35
N PRO A 20 -21.60 2.52 -3.23
CA PRO A 20 -22.94 2.88 -2.77
C PRO A 20 -23.00 4.31 -2.23
N ASP A 21 -21.85 4.86 -1.80
CA ASP A 21 -21.72 6.18 -1.21
C ASP A 21 -20.30 6.75 -1.40
N LYS A 22 -20.17 8.06 -1.17
CA LYS A 22 -18.89 8.77 -1.30
C LYS A 22 -17.83 8.27 -0.31
N ASN A 23 -18.25 7.79 0.85
CA ASN A 23 -17.32 7.28 1.87
C ASN A 23 -16.63 5.99 1.41
N TYR A 24 -17.36 5.09 0.74
CA TYR A 24 -16.78 3.89 0.16
C TYR A 24 -15.80 4.21 -0.97
N GLU A 25 -16.14 5.16 -1.84
CA GLU A 25 -15.23 5.64 -2.90
C GLU A 25 -13.91 6.17 -2.32
N ILE A 26 -13.98 7.01 -1.29
CA ILE A 26 -12.80 7.53 -0.59
C ILE A 26 -11.98 6.39 0.03
N GLY A 27 -12.63 5.40 0.64
CA GLY A 27 -11.96 4.22 1.17
C GLY A 27 -11.24 3.40 0.11
N VAL A 28 -11.84 3.24 -1.08
CA VAL A 28 -11.23 2.55 -2.23
C VAL A 28 -10.03 3.32 -2.75
N VAL A 29 -10.14 4.64 -2.88
CA VAL A 29 -9.03 5.51 -3.33
C VAL A 29 -7.88 5.46 -2.33
N ILE A 30 -8.12 5.65 -1.04
CA ILE A 30 -7.08 5.58 0.01
C ILE A 30 -6.46 4.18 0.04
N GLY A 31 -7.27 3.13 -0.03
CA GLY A 31 -6.82 1.73 -0.07
C GLY A 31 -5.91 1.44 -1.26
N SER A 32 -6.09 2.11 -2.40
CA SER A 32 -5.24 1.97 -3.58
C SER A 32 -3.81 2.50 -3.37
N TYR A 33 -3.64 3.49 -2.48
CA TYR A 33 -2.33 4.06 -2.12
C TYR A 33 -1.62 3.32 -0.99
N LEU A 34 -2.34 2.48 -0.23
CA LEU A 34 -1.80 1.68 0.87
C LEU A 34 -0.52 0.87 0.52
N PRO A 35 -0.41 0.17 -0.64
CA PRO A 35 0.82 -0.52 -1.00
C PRO A 35 2.05 0.40 -1.09
N PHE A 36 1.88 1.65 -1.51
CA PHE A 36 2.97 2.63 -1.55
C PHE A 36 3.38 3.08 -0.14
N VAL A 37 2.42 3.27 0.77
CA VAL A 37 2.69 3.58 2.18
C VAL A 37 3.51 2.46 2.83
N VAL A 38 3.19 1.20 2.52
CA VAL A 38 3.96 0.05 3.00
C VAL A 38 5.41 0.11 2.49
N LEU A 39 5.62 0.42 1.20
CA LEU A 39 6.97 0.56 0.64
C LEU A 39 7.77 1.69 1.31
N VAL A 40 7.13 2.84 1.59
CA VAL A 40 7.76 3.94 2.33
C VAL A 40 8.13 3.50 3.75
N GLY A 41 7.26 2.76 4.42
CA GLY A 41 7.55 2.17 5.73
C GLY A 41 8.76 1.23 5.69
N PHE A 42 8.85 0.37 4.68
CA PHE A 42 10.01 -0.49 4.45
C PHE A 42 11.29 0.32 4.18
N ALA A 43 11.21 1.37 3.37
CA ALA A 43 12.35 2.23 3.08
C ALA A 43 12.84 2.93 4.35
N TYR A 44 11.93 3.45 5.18
CA TYR A 44 12.27 4.05 6.47
C TYR A 44 12.91 3.04 7.42
N TRP A 45 12.36 1.83 7.50
CA TRP A 45 12.93 0.76 8.33
C TRP A 45 14.34 0.38 7.87
N MET A 46 14.56 0.26 6.56
CA MET A 46 15.87 -0.02 5.97
C MET A 46 16.86 1.11 6.26
N TYR A 47 16.45 2.38 6.08
CA TYR A 47 17.26 3.56 6.41
C TYR A 47 17.64 3.57 7.90
N TYR A 48 16.67 3.38 8.79
CA TYR A 48 16.90 3.36 10.23
C TYR A 48 17.87 2.24 10.63
N ARG A 49 17.72 1.04 10.05
CA ARG A 49 18.62 -0.09 10.29
C ARG A 49 20.03 0.16 9.76
N ALA A 50 20.16 0.78 8.59
CA ALA A 50 21.45 1.12 8.00
C ALA A 50 22.17 2.20 8.83
N LYS A 51 21.47 3.26 9.23
CA LYS A 51 22.01 4.35 10.05
C LYS A 51 22.54 3.87 11.40
N LYS A 52 21.82 2.96 12.07
CA LYS A 52 22.28 2.31 13.32
C LYS A 52 23.56 1.48 13.17
N ARG A 53 23.92 1.10 11.94
CA ARG A 53 25.12 0.31 11.64
C ARG A 53 26.36 1.19 11.50
N ASP A 54 26.18 2.45 11.11
CA ASP A 54 27.25 3.46 11.03
C ASP A 54 27.52 4.12 12.39
N GLU A 55 26.52 4.22 13.26
CA GLU A 55 26.65 4.83 14.60
C GLU A 55 27.35 3.93 15.63
N ASN A 56 27.47 2.62 15.36
CA ASN A 56 28.17 1.64 16.19
C ASN A 56 29.59 1.28 15.67
N ARG A 57 30.16 2.09 14.76
CA ARG A 57 31.54 1.97 14.27
C ARG A 57 32.44 3.08 14.78
#